data_AF-A0A9Q5JFN0-F1
#
_entry.id   AF-A0A9Q5JFN0-F1
#
_cell.length_a   1.000
_cell.length_b   1.000
_cell.length_c   1.000
_cell.angle_alpha   90.00
_cell.angle_beta   90.00
_cell.angle_gamma   90.00
#
_symmetry.space_group_name_H-M   'P 1'
#
loop_
_entity.id
_entity.type
_entity.pdbx_description
1 polymer ?
#
loop_
_entity_poly.entity_id
_entity_poly.type
_entity_poly.pdbx_seq_one_letter_code
_entity_poly.pdbx_strand_id
1 'polypeptide(L)'
;MYKKSVRLSSNKISQYKDVVSYKGNDYPKSYFLTLWQEFDLEELNENEHFLLEQNIGEYSKVIFDREYLLELERVDVVKKANGQIWQYKLSLKEGERLYIEAFTKLYVRVKND
;
A
#
# COMPACT_ATOMS: atom_id res chain seq x y z
N MET A 1 2.87 -13.84 -0.13
CA MET A 1 1.90 -12.97 -0.84
C MET A 1 0.59 -13.00 -0.09
N TYR A 2 0.06 -11.84 0.29
CA TYR A 2 -1.19 -11.67 1.01
C TYR A 2 -2.29 -11.20 0.06
N LYS A 3 -3.53 -11.63 0.30
CA LYS A 3 -4.69 -11.25 -0.53
C LYS A 3 -5.91 -10.98 0.33
N LYS A 4 -6.72 -9.99 -0.03
CA LYS A 4 -7.96 -9.66 0.66
C LYS A 4 -8.97 -9.06 -0.33
N SER A 5 -10.24 -9.43 -0.19
CA SER A 5 -11.32 -8.68 -0.85
C SER A 5 -11.56 -7.40 -0.06
N VAL A 6 -11.59 -6.25 -0.75
CA VAL A 6 -11.81 -4.95 -0.14
C VAL A 6 -12.89 -4.19 -0.89
N ARG A 7 -13.80 -3.55 -0.14
CA ARG A 7 -14.78 -2.62 -0.69
C ARG A 7 -14.32 -1.20 -0.47
N LEU A 8 -14.03 -0.48 -1.55
CA LEU A 8 -13.59 0.91 -1.48
C LEU A 8 -14.81 1.83 -1.40
N SER A 9 -15.19 2.26 -0.21
CA SER A 9 -16.39 3.08 -0.02
C SER A 9 -16.16 4.56 -0.35
N SER A 10 -17.13 5.22 -0.97
CA SER A 10 -17.09 6.67 -1.20
C SER A 10 -16.98 7.48 0.10
N ASN A 11 -17.56 6.98 1.20
CA ASN A 11 -17.49 7.64 2.52
C ASN A 11 -16.04 7.72 3.05
N LYS A 12 -15.29 6.60 3.03
CA LYS A 12 -13.87 6.58 3.44
C LYS A 12 -13.01 7.54 2.61
N ILE A 13 -13.32 7.73 1.33
CA ILE A 13 -12.62 8.68 0.47
C ILE A 13 -12.89 10.12 0.89
N SER A 14 -14.15 10.47 1.15
CA SER A 14 -14.52 11.80 1.64
C SER A 14 -13.81 12.10 2.95
N GLN A 15 -13.83 11.16 3.91
CA GLN A 15 -13.11 11.30 5.18
C GLN A 15 -11.61 11.50 4.97
N TYR A 16 -10.98 10.72 4.08
CA TYR A 16 -9.57 10.87 3.78
C TYR A 16 -9.25 12.23 3.14
N LYS A 17 -10.09 12.73 2.22
CA LYS A 17 -9.94 14.05 1.61
C LYS A 17 -9.91 15.15 2.67
N ASP A 18 -10.80 15.07 3.66
CA ASP A 18 -10.86 16.05 4.75
C ASP A 18 -9.59 16.02 5.59
N VAL A 19 -9.12 14.82 5.97
CA VAL A 19 -7.90 14.62 6.77
C VAL A 19 -6.66 15.20 6.07
N VAL A 20 -6.50 14.95 4.77
CA VAL A 20 -5.34 15.44 4.01
C VAL A 20 -5.56 16.81 3.38
N SER A 21 -6.68 17.48 3.70
CA SER A 21 -7.05 18.79 3.15
C SER A 21 -7.04 18.84 1.61
N TYR A 22 -7.45 17.75 0.96
CA TYR A 22 -7.41 17.61 -0.49
C TYR A 22 -8.35 18.61 -1.18
N LYS A 23 -7.82 19.36 -2.17
CA LYS A 23 -8.57 20.40 -2.90
C LYS A 23 -8.98 20.01 -4.33
N GLY A 24 -8.61 18.81 -4.78
CA GLY A 24 -8.93 18.35 -6.13
C GLY A 24 -10.37 17.83 -6.26
N ASN A 25 -10.84 17.76 -7.51
CA ASN A 25 -12.20 17.28 -7.82
C ASN A 25 -12.32 15.74 -7.81
N ASP A 26 -11.22 15.01 -8.03
CA ASP A 26 -11.21 13.54 -8.00
C ASP A 26 -10.79 12.99 -6.62
N TYR A 27 -10.40 11.72 -6.49
CA TYR A 27 -9.80 11.17 -5.27
C TYR A 27 -8.27 11.38 -5.20
N PRO A 28 -7.70 11.58 -3.99
CA PRO A 28 -6.26 11.60 -3.80
C PRO A 28 -5.68 10.19 -3.97
N LYS A 29 -4.75 10.01 -4.90
CA LYS A 29 -4.09 8.70 -5.15
C LYS A 29 -3.40 8.14 -3.90
N SER A 30 -2.90 9.01 -3.03
CA SER A 30 -2.29 8.61 -1.75
C SER A 30 -3.23 7.83 -0.84
N TYR A 31 -4.55 7.91 -1.03
CA TYR A 31 -5.51 7.05 -0.35
C TYR A 31 -5.17 5.57 -0.52
N PHE A 32 -4.72 5.14 -1.71
CA PHE A 32 -4.44 3.72 -1.95
C PHE A 32 -3.27 3.18 -1.13
N LEU A 33 -2.35 4.05 -0.67
CA LEU A 33 -1.29 3.63 0.25
C LEU A 33 -1.84 3.22 1.61
N THR A 34 -2.98 3.79 2.03
CA THR A 34 -3.62 3.43 3.30
C THR A 34 -4.18 2.01 3.30
N LEU A 35 -4.48 1.45 2.11
CA LEU A 35 -5.01 0.09 1.99
C LEU A 35 -4.01 -0.97 2.44
N TRP A 36 -2.73 -0.61 2.61
CA TRP A 36 -1.75 -1.47 3.24
C TRP A 36 -2.19 -1.95 4.63
N GLN A 37 -2.89 -1.11 5.39
CA GLN A 37 -3.37 -1.42 6.74
C GLN A 37 -4.38 -2.58 6.77
N GLU A 38 -4.87 -3.03 5.61
CA GLU A 38 -5.76 -4.19 5.52
C GLU A 38 -5.03 -5.51 5.78
N PHE A 39 -3.70 -5.49 5.78
CA PHE A 39 -2.83 -6.63 6.06
C PHE A 39 -2.08 -6.43 7.37
N ASP A 40 -2.09 -7.47 8.21
CA ASP A 40 -1.18 -7.57 9.35
C ASP A 40 0.11 -8.26 8.88
N LEU A 41 1.24 -7.58 9.04
CA LEU A 41 2.55 -8.08 8.65
C LEU A 41 3.38 -8.33 9.90
N GLU A 42 3.23 -9.52 10.49
CA GLU A 42 3.92 -9.92 11.72
C GLU A 42 5.44 -9.65 11.65
N GLU A 43 6.06 -9.90 10.49
CA GLU A 43 7.48 -9.64 10.24
C GLU A 43 7.90 -8.17 10.41
N LEU A 44 6.99 -7.20 10.18
CA LEU A 44 7.25 -5.79 10.46
C LEU A 44 6.97 -5.39 11.90
N ASN A 45 6.04 -6.09 12.58
CA ASN A 45 5.75 -5.85 14.00
C ASN A 45 6.92 -6.25 14.91
N GLU A 46 7.71 -7.25 14.49
CA GLU A 46 8.88 -7.75 15.23
C GLU A 46 10.15 -6.93 15.00
N ASN A 47 10.17 -6.04 13.99
CA ASN A 47 11.36 -5.32 13.57
C ASN A 47 11.17 -3.80 13.59
N GLU A 48 12.19 -3.07 14.05
CA GLU A 48 12.24 -1.62 13.88
C GLU A 48 12.39 -1.30 12.38
N HIS A 49 11.46 -0.50 11.84
CA HIS A 49 11.43 -0.18 10.42
C HIS A 49 11.07 1.28 10.16
N PHE A 50 11.57 1.80 9.04
CA PHE A 50 11.40 3.18 8.61
C PHE A 50 10.94 3.23 7.16
N LEU A 51 9.96 4.10 6.89
CA LEU A 51 9.53 4.39 5.54
C LEU A 51 10.62 5.14 4.79
N LEU A 52 11.05 4.61 3.63
CA LEU A 52 12.01 5.29 2.76
C LEU A 52 11.33 5.99 1.59
N GLU A 53 10.46 5.26 0.88
CA GLU A 53 9.92 5.72 -0.39
C GLU A 53 8.58 5.06 -0.65
N GLN A 54 7.65 5.81 -1.26
CA GLN A 54 6.40 5.28 -1.78
C GLN A 54 6.14 5.84 -3.17
N ASN A 55 5.69 4.98 -4.09
CA ASN A 55 5.29 5.35 -5.44
C ASN A 55 3.95 4.73 -5.77
N ILE A 56 3.10 5.45 -6.51
CA ILE A 56 1.76 4.99 -6.88
C ILE A 56 1.58 5.16 -8.39
N GLY A 57 1.26 4.06 -9.07
CA GLY A 57 0.78 4.01 -10.43
C GLY A 57 -0.73 3.75 -10.47
N GLU A 58 -1.43 4.51 -11.31
CA GLU A 58 -2.84 4.27 -11.62
C GLU A 58 -2.98 3.94 -13.10
N TYR A 59 -3.56 2.77 -13.38
CA TYR A 59 -3.69 2.21 -14.74
C TYR A 59 -5.14 2.20 -15.22
N SER A 60 -6.09 2.28 -14.30
CA SER A 60 -7.52 2.40 -14.60
C SER A 60 -8.20 3.18 -13.49
N LYS A 61 -9.21 3.98 -13.85
CA LYS A 61 -9.99 4.75 -12.89
C LYS A 61 -10.75 3.81 -11.96
N VAL A 62 -10.56 3.98 -10.65
CA VAL A 62 -11.25 3.22 -9.61
C VAL A 62 -12.69 3.70 -9.50
N ILE A 63 -13.61 2.75 -9.32
CA ILE A 63 -15.03 3.01 -9.12
C ILE A 63 -15.36 2.64 -7.67
N PHE A 64 -15.81 3.61 -6.89
CA PHE A 64 -16.15 3.39 -5.49
C PHE A 64 -17.43 2.59 -5.31
N ASP A 65 -17.58 2.10 -4.08
CA ASP A 65 -18.66 1.25 -3.60
C ASP A 65 -18.75 -0.10 -4.33
N ARG A 66 -17.62 -0.53 -4.91
CA ARG A 66 -17.37 -1.85 -5.50
C ARG A 66 -16.32 -2.64 -4.74
N GLU A 67 -16.35 -3.95 -4.95
CA GLU A 67 -15.35 -4.88 -4.41
C GLU A 67 -14.18 -5.06 -5.37
N TYR A 68 -12.99 -5.16 -4.79
CA TYR A 68 -11.74 -5.36 -5.48
C TYR A 68 -10.91 -6.43 -4.76
N LEU A 69 -10.05 -7.10 -5.50
CA LEU A 69 -8.98 -7.90 -4.93
C LEU A 69 -7.78 -7.01 -4.63
N LEU A 70 -7.41 -6.91 -3.36
CA LEU A 70 -6.17 -6.29 -2.91
C LEU A 70 -5.12 -7.37 -2.69
N GLU A 71 -3.94 -7.19 -3.25
CA GLU A 71 -2.80 -8.11 -3.11
C GLU A 71 -1.59 -7.35 -2.60
N LEU A 72 -0.86 -7.92 -1.64
CA LEU A 72 0.39 -7.37 -1.12
C LEU A 72 1.50 -8.43 -1.17
N GLU A 73 2.63 -8.07 -1.76
CA GLU A 73 3.76 -8.97 -1.93
C GLU A 73 5.06 -8.24 -1.65
N ARG A 74 5.99 -8.88 -0.91
CA ARG A 74 7.37 -8.44 -0.83
C ARG A 74 8.09 -8.90 -2.10
N VAL A 75 8.47 -7.95 -2.94
CA VAL A 75 9.03 -8.20 -4.28
C VAL A 75 10.54 -8.09 -4.34
N ASP A 76 11.17 -7.43 -3.36
CA ASP A 76 12.63 -7.32 -3.30
C ASP A 76 13.13 -7.15 -1.85
N VAL A 77 14.36 -7.63 -1.61
CA VAL A 77 15.09 -7.50 -0.34
C VAL A 77 16.57 -7.23 -0.62
N VAL A 78 17.02 -6.02 -0.32
CA VAL A 78 18.43 -5.62 -0.50
C VAL A 78 19.13 -5.56 0.85
N LYS A 79 20.17 -6.36 1.05
CA LYS A 79 20.99 -6.34 2.27
C LYS A 79 21.82 -5.06 2.36
N LYS A 80 21.93 -4.50 3.57
CA LYS A 80 22.79 -3.36 3.93
C LYS A 80 23.63 -3.72 5.15
N ALA A 81 24.64 -2.90 5.46
CA ALA A 81 25.56 -3.18 6.56
C ALA A 81 24.87 -3.40 7.92
N ASN A 82 23.81 -2.63 8.22
CA ASN A 82 23.13 -2.65 9.51
C ASN A 82 21.64 -3.02 9.40
N GLY A 83 21.21 -3.64 8.30
CA GLY A 83 19.80 -3.94 8.08
C GLY A 83 19.49 -4.35 6.66
N GLN A 84 18.23 -4.22 6.26
CA GLN A 84 17.72 -4.62 4.96
C GLN A 84 16.80 -3.54 4.41
N ILE A 85 16.71 -3.41 3.09
CA ILE A 85 15.66 -2.65 2.44
C ILE A 85 14.66 -3.65 1.88
N TRP A 86 13.43 -3.61 2.36
CA TRP A 86 12.33 -4.43 1.86
C TRP A 86 11.48 -3.57 0.93
N GLN A 87 11.19 -4.08 -0.26
CA GLN A 87 10.23 -3.47 -1.16
C GLN A 87 9.00 -4.34 -1.25
N TYR A 88 7.83 -3.76 -1.02
CA TYR A 88 6.57 -4.42 -1.32
C TYR A 88 5.84 -3.72 -2.46
N LYS A 89 5.00 -4.52 -3.10
CA LYS A 89 4.05 -4.13 -4.12
C LYS A 89 2.63 -4.41 -3.62
N LEU A 90 1.83 -3.36 -3.53
CA LEU A 90 0.40 -3.42 -3.27
C LEU A 90 -0.33 -3.26 -4.62
N SER A 91 -1.24 -4.17 -4.95
CA SER A 91 -2.00 -4.16 -6.20
C SER A 91 -3.49 -4.19 -5.92
N LEU A 92 -4.25 -3.33 -6.60
CA LEU A 92 -5.72 -3.34 -6.58
C LEU A 92 -6.23 -3.84 -7.93
N LYS A 93 -6.99 -4.94 -7.93
CA LYS A 93 -7.42 -5.65 -9.13
C LYS A 93 -8.90 -5.99 -9.13
N GLU A 94 -9.47 -6.18 -10.32
CA GLU A 94 -10.80 -6.76 -10.55
C GLU A 94 -10.66 -7.77 -11.69
N GLY A 95 -10.71 -9.07 -11.38
CA GLY A 95 -10.29 -10.10 -12.34
C GLY A 95 -8.83 -9.90 -12.78
N GLU A 96 -8.59 -9.86 -14.09
CA GLU A 96 -7.27 -9.61 -14.67
C GLU A 96 -6.91 -8.12 -14.76
N ARG A 97 -7.88 -7.23 -14.51
CA ARG A 97 -7.68 -5.79 -14.65
C ARG A 97 -6.95 -5.21 -13.44
N LEU A 98 -5.81 -4.57 -13.70
CA LEU A 98 -5.07 -3.79 -12.71
C LEU A 98 -5.56 -2.34 -12.69
N TYR A 99 -5.93 -1.86 -11.51
CA TYR A 99 -6.36 -0.47 -11.31
C TYR A 99 -5.24 0.38 -10.72
N ILE A 100 -4.65 -0.10 -9.63
CA ILE A 100 -3.60 0.59 -8.88
C ILE A 100 -2.46 -0.37 -8.61
N GLU A 101 -1.24 0.16 -8.69
CA GLU A 101 -0.05 -0.46 -8.16
C GLU A 101 0.66 0.56 -7.26
N ALA A 102 1.03 0.16 -6.06
CA ALA A 102 1.84 0.98 -5.19
C ALA A 102 3.06 0.21 -4.71
N PHE A 103 4.23 0.82 -4.85
CA PHE A 103 5.47 0.31 -4.29
C PHE A 103 5.83 1.08 -3.04
N THR A 104 6.20 0.37 -1.98
CA THR A 104 6.76 0.99 -0.78
C THR A 104 8.05 0.30 -0.42
N LYS A 105 9.07 1.11 -0.15
CA LYS A 105 10.36 0.67 0.37
C LYS A 105 10.45 1.01 1.85
N LEU A 106 10.80 0.01 2.63
CA LEU A 106 11.05 0.13 4.06
C LEU A 106 12.51 -0.22 4.32
N TYR A 107 13.20 0.57 5.14
CA TYR A 107 14.41 0.10 5.79
C TYR A 107 14.01 -0.67 7.04
N VAL A 108 14.50 -1.89 7.17
CA VAL A 108 14.25 -2.77 8.31
C VAL A 108 15.58 -3.01 9.01
N ARG A 109 15.66 -2.59 10.27
CA ARG A 109 16.84 -2.80 11.09
C ARG A 109 16.84 -4.23 11.58
N VAL A 110 17.83 -5.00 11.16
CA VAL A 110 18.06 -6.34 11.71
C VAL A 110 18.92 -6.14 12.95
N LYS A 111 18.47 -6.68 14.10
CA LYS A 111 19.32 -6.70 15.29
C LYS A 111 20.54 -7.56 14.97
N ASN A 112 21.72 -6.96 15.03
CA ASN A 112 22.96 -7.73 15.10
C ASN A 112 23.07 -8.15 16.57
N ASP A 113 22.90 -9.44 16.83
CA ASP A 113 23.29 -10.04 18.11
C ASP A 113 24.80 -9.90 18.34
#